data_AF-A0A3M5ULL9-F1
#
_entry.id   AF-A0A3M5ULL9-F1
#
_cell.length_a   1.000
_cell.length_b   1.000
_cell.length_c   1.000
_cell.angle_alpha   90.00
_cell.angle_beta   90.00
_cell.angle_gamma   90.00
#
_symmetry.space_group_name_H-M   'P 1'
#
loop_
_entity.id
_entity.type
_entity.pdbx_description
1 polymer ?
#
loop_
_entity_poly.entity_id
_entity_poly.type
_entity_poly.pdbx_seq_one_letter_code
_entity_poly.pdbx_strand_id
1 'polypeptide(L)'
;MFIFTQIERLTMPQDNVILILAMALNLEPARTGGAALGYNPDSRELLLRSVHSMADLDEAGLDHLMTRISTLAISLQRYLEDYRRQEQAGKTVQKEPRFLPAVHLTPRTFMT
;
A
#
# COMPACT_ATOMS: atom_id res chain seq x y z
N MET A 1 -8.79 19.10 -0.09
CA MET A 1 -7.32 19.05 -0.18
C MET A 1 -6.86 17.63 -0.51
N PHE A 2 -5.86 17.49 -1.37
CA PHE A 2 -5.18 16.22 -1.60
C PHE A 2 -3.78 16.27 -0.99
N ILE A 3 -3.42 15.23 -0.24
CA ILE A 3 -2.05 15.06 0.27
C ILE A 3 -1.49 13.78 -0.35
N PHE A 4 -0.31 13.93 -0.96
CA PHE A 4 0.45 12.82 -1.52
C PHE A 4 1.71 12.63 -0.70
N THR A 5 1.91 11.41 -0.20
CA THR A 5 3.09 11.06 0.58
C THR A 5 3.80 9.90 -0.11
N GLN A 6 5.08 10.09 -0.40
CA GLN A 6 5.89 8.99 -0.91
C GLN A 6 6.07 7.95 0.19
N ILE A 7 5.75 6.70 -0.12
CA ILE A 7 5.96 5.55 0.76
C ILE A 7 7.27 4.87 0.42
N GLU A 8 7.49 4.59 -0.87
CA GLU A 8 8.67 3.86 -1.31
C GLU A 8 8.96 4.09 -2.80
N ARG A 9 10.21 3.89 -3.23
CA ARG A 9 10.56 3.80 -4.65
C ARG A 9 10.70 2.33 -5.03
N LEU A 10 9.99 1.90 -6.07
CA LEU A 10 9.93 0.51 -6.50
C LEU A 10 10.85 0.26 -7.70
N THR A 11 11.64 -0.81 -7.64
CA THR A 11 12.45 -1.30 -8.75
C THR A 11 11.74 -2.47 -9.40
N MET A 12 11.20 -2.26 -10.60
CA MET A 12 10.49 -3.31 -11.34
C MET A 12 11.47 -4.11 -12.23
N PRO A 13 11.30 -5.45 -12.34
CA PRO A 13 10.19 -6.26 -11.81
C PRO A 13 10.40 -6.78 -10.37
N GLN A 14 11.52 -6.47 -9.72
CA GLN A 14 11.89 -7.02 -8.41
C GLN A 14 10.84 -6.74 -7.32
N ASP A 15 10.24 -5.54 -7.36
CA ASP A 15 9.24 -5.08 -6.39
C ASP A 15 7.79 -5.28 -6.85
N ASN A 16 7.53 -6.11 -7.86
CA ASN A 16 6.15 -6.42 -8.29
C ASN A 16 5.30 -6.97 -7.14
N VAL A 17 5.90 -7.76 -6.24
CA VAL A 17 5.19 -8.31 -5.07
C VAL A 17 4.77 -7.20 -4.09
N ILE A 18 5.60 -6.16 -3.94
CA ILE A 18 5.29 -5.00 -3.09
C ILE A 18 4.14 -4.19 -3.71
N LEU A 19 4.13 -4.03 -5.03
CA LEU A 19 3.02 -3.39 -5.72
C LEU A 19 1.70 -4.17 -5.55
N ILE A 20 1.73 -5.50 -5.68
CA ILE A 20 0.56 -6.36 -5.47
C ILE A 20 0.06 -6.24 -4.02
N LEU A 21 0.97 -6.27 -3.04
CA LEU A 21 0.63 -6.07 -1.63
C LEU A 21 -0.01 -4.70 -1.39
N ALA A 22 0.53 -3.63 -1.99
CA ALA A 22 -0.05 -2.29 -1.89
C ALA A 22 -1.47 -2.23 -2.48
N MET A 23 -1.73 -2.94 -3.58
CA MET A 23 -3.09 -3.06 -4.13
C MET A 23 -4.03 -3.86 -3.21
N ALA A 24 -3.52 -4.90 -2.55
CA ALA A 24 -4.31 -5.64 -1.56
C ALA A 24 -4.65 -4.78 -0.33
N LEU A 25 -3.71 -3.96 0.16
CA LEU A 25 -3.95 -3.04 1.28
C LEU A 25 -5.07 -2.03 1.01
N ASN A 26 -5.28 -1.63 -0.26
CA ASN A 26 -6.40 -0.76 -0.63
C ASN A 26 -7.78 -1.41 -0.41
N LEU A 27 -7.85 -2.74 -0.31
CA LEU A 27 -9.08 -3.46 0.00
C LEU A 27 -9.40 -3.45 1.50
N GLU A 28 -8.47 -2.99 2.34
CA GLU A 28 -8.62 -2.88 3.79
C GLU A 28 -8.46 -1.42 4.25
N PRO A 29 -9.49 -0.55 4.11
CA PRO A 29 -9.39 0.88 4.42
C PRO A 29 -8.93 1.18 5.85
N ALA A 30 -9.18 0.27 6.80
CA ALA A 30 -8.70 0.38 8.18
C ALA A 30 -7.16 0.38 8.26
N ARG A 31 -6.46 -0.30 7.35
CA ARG A 31 -4.99 -0.36 7.30
C ARG A 31 -4.37 0.88 6.68
N THR A 32 -5.08 1.56 5.79
CA THR A 32 -4.61 2.78 5.12
C THR A 32 -5.19 4.05 5.73
N GLY A 33 -5.96 3.96 6.82
CA GLY A 33 -6.64 5.11 7.43
C GLY A 33 -7.60 5.82 6.46
N GLY A 34 -8.19 5.08 5.52
CA GLY A 34 -9.05 5.61 4.46
C GLY A 34 -8.32 6.27 3.29
N ALA A 35 -6.97 6.28 3.29
CA ALA A 35 -6.18 6.72 2.15
C ALA A 35 -6.02 5.61 1.10
N ALA A 36 -5.54 5.96 -0.09
CA ALA A 36 -5.32 5.04 -1.19
C ALA A 36 -3.84 4.99 -1.56
N LEU A 37 -3.30 3.78 -1.73
CA LEU A 37 -1.98 3.53 -2.29
C LEU A 37 -2.06 3.49 -3.81
N GLY A 38 -1.16 4.17 -4.49
CA GLY A 38 -1.05 4.21 -5.94
C GLY A 38 0.41 4.18 -6.39
N TYR A 39 0.65 3.75 -7.62
CA TYR A 39 1.98 3.71 -8.21
C TYR A 39 2.10 4.75 -9.32
N ASN A 40 3.13 5.59 -9.24
CA ASN A 40 3.52 6.48 -10.32
C ASN A 40 4.62 5.79 -11.15
N PRO A 41 4.35 5.40 -12.40
CA PRO A 41 5.35 4.74 -13.25
C PRO A 41 6.50 5.66 -13.67
N ASP A 42 6.25 6.97 -13.79
CA ASP A 42 7.23 7.93 -14.27
C ASP A 42 8.34 8.15 -13.23
N SER A 43 7.96 8.32 -11.96
CA SER A 43 8.92 8.46 -10.84
C SER A 43 9.26 7.13 -10.16
N ARG A 44 8.59 6.05 -10.55
CA ARG A 44 8.67 4.71 -9.94
C ARG A 44 8.36 4.72 -8.45
N GLU A 45 7.43 5.56 -8.02
CA GLU A 45 7.11 5.75 -6.60
C GLU A 45 5.76 5.14 -6.23
N LEU A 46 5.75 4.44 -5.11
CA LEU A 46 4.54 4.10 -4.39
C LEU A 46 4.15 5.31 -3.52
N LEU A 47 2.95 5.82 -3.76
CA LEU A 47 2.41 7.02 -3.13
C LEU A 47 1.16 6.67 -2.32
N LEU A 48 1.03 7.27 -1.15
CA LEU A 48 -0.20 7.32 -0.38
C LEU A 48 -0.92 8.63 -0.70
N ARG A 49 -2.13 8.53 -1.26
CA ARG A 49 -3.02 9.66 -1.50
C ARG A 49 -4.12 9.68 -0.45
N SER A 50 -4.24 10.79 0.27
CA SER A 50 -5.36 11.03 1.18
C SER A 50 -6.16 12.27 0.77
N VAL A 51 -7.46 12.25 1.09
CA VAL A 51 -8.43 13.29 0.70
C VAL A 51 -9.04 13.88 1.96
N HIS A 52 -8.97 15.21 2.11
CA HIS A 52 -9.44 15.90 3.31
C HIS A 52 -10.31 17.11 2.94
N SER A 53 -11.36 17.37 3.72
CA SER A 53 -12.14 18.60 3.61
C SER A 53 -11.30 19.80 4.09
N MET A 54 -11.46 20.95 3.44
CA MET A 54 -10.88 22.22 3.92
C MET A 54 -11.85 23.04 4.77
N ALA A 55 -13.12 22.62 4.88
CA ALA A 55 -14.17 23.42 5.50
C ALA A 55 -13.87 23.74 6.98
N ASP A 56 -13.22 22.81 7.69
CA ASP A 56 -12.97 22.90 9.14
C ASP A 56 -11.48 22.75 9.48
N LEU A 57 -10.59 22.99 8.51
CA LEU A 57 -9.15 22.80 8.70
C LEU A 57 -8.50 24.09 9.17
N ASP A 58 -8.37 24.25 10.49
CA ASP A 58 -7.53 25.26 11.10
C ASP A 58 -6.05 24.80 11.14
N GLU A 59 -5.16 25.69 11.61
CA GLU A 59 -3.72 25.42 11.68
C GLU A 59 -3.40 24.19 12.55
N ALA A 60 -4.01 24.09 13.73
CA ALA A 60 -3.84 22.95 14.63
C ALA A 60 -4.36 21.64 14.01
N GLY A 61 -5.48 21.70 13.29
CA GLY A 61 -6.05 20.59 12.55
C GLY A 61 -5.16 20.12 11.41
N LEU A 62 -4.50 21.05 10.71
CA LEU A 62 -3.51 20.73 9.67
C LEU A 62 -2.29 20.04 10.27
N ASP A 63 -1.73 20.54 11.36
CA ASP A 63 -0.57 19.91 12.02
C ASP A 63 -0.88 18.51 12.52
N HIS A 64 -2.06 18.33 13.13
CA HIS A 64 -2.52 17.01 13.55
C HIS A 64 -2.71 16.06 12.35
N LEU A 65 -3.28 16.57 11.26
CA LEU A 65 -3.46 15.82 10.02
C LEU A 65 -2.11 15.38 9.43
N MET A 66 -1.15 16.30 9.30
CA MET A 66 0.18 16.02 8.76
C MET A 66 0.94 15.02 9.63
N THR A 67 0.80 15.11 10.96
CA THR A 67 1.37 14.14 11.90
C THR A 67 0.77 12.76 11.69
N ARG A 68 -0.56 12.63 11.60
CA ARG A 68 -1.24 11.35 11.37
C ARG A 68 -0.84 10.70 10.05
N ILE A 69 -0.77 11.48 8.97
CA ILE A 69 -0.34 10.98 7.66
C ILE A 69 1.12 10.53 7.71
N SER A 70 2.00 11.29 8.37
CA SER A 70 3.41 10.93 8.50
C SER A 70 3.59 9.64 9.30
N THR A 71 2.87 9.48 10.42
CA THR A 71 2.88 8.23 11.21
C THR A 71 2.38 7.04 10.40
N LEU A 72 1.29 7.21 9.65
CA LEU A 72 0.75 6.18 8.78
C LEU A 72 1.75 5.79 7.68
N ALA A 73 2.37 6.78 7.02
CA ALA A 73 3.36 6.54 5.98
C ALA A 73 4.56 5.74 6.50
N ILE A 74 5.10 6.10 7.66
CA ILE A 74 6.19 5.37 8.32
C ILE A 74 5.77 3.94 8.67
N SER A 75 4.55 3.75 9.18
CA SER A 75 4.03 2.41 9.51
C SER A 75 3.88 1.54 8.26
N LEU A 76 3.37 2.10 7.15
CA LEU A 76 3.23 1.40 5.88
C LEU A 76 4.61 1.05 5.31
N GLN A 77 5.56 1.99 5.32
CA GLN A 77 6.92 1.74 4.86
C GLN A 77 7.56 0.57 5.63
N ARG A 78 7.48 0.58 6.98
CA ARG A 78 8.00 -0.52 7.81
C ARG A 78 7.33 -1.86 7.48
N TYR A 79 6.01 -1.85 7.28
CA TYR A 79 5.26 -3.05 6.93
C TYR A 79 5.72 -3.64 5.58
N LEU A 80 5.95 -2.81 4.57
CA LEU A 80 6.44 -3.25 3.27
C LEU A 80 7.89 -3.76 3.36
N GLU A 81 8.74 -3.10 4.12
CA GLU A 81 10.12 -3.55 4.38
C GLU A 81 10.15 -4.91 5.11
N ASP A 82 9.31 -5.09 6.13
CA ASP A 82 9.15 -6.36 6.84
C ASP A 82 8.69 -7.47 5.91
N TYR A 83 7.68 -7.20 5.09
CA TYR A 83 7.19 -8.15 4.11
C TYR A 83 8.27 -8.53 3.10
N ARG A 84 9.06 -7.55 2.60
CA ARG A 84 10.17 -7.82 1.68
C ARG A 84 11.21 -8.75 2.32
N ARG A 85 11.57 -8.52 3.58
CA ARG A 85 12.50 -9.38 4.33
C ARG A 85 11.96 -10.81 4.47
N GLN A 86 10.67 -10.96 4.76
CA GLN A 86 10.02 -12.27 4.88
C GLN A 86 9.99 -13.02 3.55
N GLU A 87 9.65 -12.34 2.45
CA GLU A 87 9.68 -12.92 1.10
C GLU A 87 11.08 -13.38 0.70
N GLN A 88 12.11 -12.60 1.02
CA GLN A 88 13.51 -12.98 0.75
C GLN A 88 13.96 -14.16 1.59
N ALA A 89 13.61 -14.19 2.88
CA ALA A 89 13.91 -15.32 3.77
C ALA A 89 13.15 -16.60 3.37
N GLY A 90 11.91 -16.47 2.88
CA GLY A 90 11.11 -17.58 2.35
C GLY A 90 11.72 -18.22 1.10
N LYS A 91 12.37 -17.41 0.25
CA LYS A 91 13.06 -17.89 -0.97
C LYS A 91 14.35 -18.64 -0.67
N THR A 92 15.08 -18.33 0.40
CA THR A 92 16.28 -19.08 0.81
C THR A 92 15.95 -20.45 1.40
N VAL A 93 14.73 -20.65 1.90
CA VAL A 93 14.31 -21.91 2.56
C VAL A 93 13.52 -22.84 1.61
N GLN A 94 12.99 -22.34 0.49
CA GLN A 94 12.16 -23.14 -0.42
C GLN A 94 12.92 -23.65 -1.66
N LYS A 95 13.70 -24.72 -1.45
CA LYS A 95 13.86 -25.78 -2.46
C LYS A 95 12.69 -26.77 -2.34
N GLU A 96 11.46 -26.31 -2.48
CA GLU A 96 10.29 -27.18 -2.68
C GLU A 96 9.09 -26.34 -3.15
N PRO A 97 8.34 -26.79 -4.17
CA PRO A 97 7.34 -25.95 -4.82
C PRO A 97 6.11 -25.84 -3.92
N ARG A 98 5.92 -24.68 -3.30
CA ARG A 98 4.63 -24.35 -2.68
C ARG A 98 3.70 -23.87 -3.79
N PHE A 99 2.70 -24.71 -4.07
CA PHE A 99 1.54 -24.37 -4.87
C PHE A 99 0.98 -23.02 -4.40
N LEU A 100 1.02 -22.02 -5.28
CA LEU A 100 0.22 -20.81 -5.12
C LEU A 100 -1.25 -21.23 -5.09
N PRO A 101 -2.09 -20.74 -4.16
CA PRO A 101 -3.52 -20.97 -4.26
C PRO A 101 -4.00 -20.29 -5.53
N ALA A 102 -4.42 -21.09 -6.52
CA ALA A 102 -5.09 -20.60 -7.70
C ALA A 102 -6.37 -19.90 -7.24
N VAL A 103 -6.37 -18.56 -7.27
CA VAL A 103 -7.58 -17.77 -7.10
C VAL A 103 -8.40 -17.98 -8.37
N HIS A 104 -9.20 -19.05 -8.38
CA HIS A 104 -10.22 -19.27 -9.39
C HIS A 104 -11.35 -18.27 -9.14
N LEU A 105 -11.25 -17.09 -9.75
CA LEU A 105 -12.39 -16.20 -9.95
C LEU A 105 -13.36 -16.90 -10.89
N THR A 106 -14.34 -17.62 -10.33
CA THR A 106 -15.46 -18.16 -11.10
C THR A 106 -16.42 -17.01 -11.42
N PRO A 107 -16.79 -16.77 -12.69
CA PRO A 107 -17.67 -15.68 -13.07
C PRO A 107 -19.13 -16.13 -12.90
N ARG A 108 -19.62 -16.22 -11.66
CA ARG A 108 -21.03 -16.52 -11.41
C ARG A 108 -21.58 -15.76 -10.20
N THR A 109 -21.52 -14.43 -10.23
CA THR A 109 -22.48 -13.61 -9.46
C THR A 109 -22.48 -12.16 -9.95
N PHE A 110 -22.89 -11.95 -11.20
CA PHE A 110 -23.47 -10.67 -11.63
C PHE A 110 -24.70 -10.96 -12.49
N MET A 111 -25.75 -11.44 -11.83
CA MET A 111 -27.13 -11.39 -12.30
C MET A 111 -28.04 -11.36 -11.08
N THR A 112 -28.50 -10.16 -10.71
CA THR A 112 -29.90 -9.69 -10.78
C THR A 112 -29.99 -8.32 -10.15
#